data_AF-A0A4Q7PAA6-F1
#
_entry.id   AF-A0A4Q7PAA6-F1
#
_cell.length_a   1.000
_cell.length_b   1.000
_cell.length_c   1.000
_cell.angle_alpha   90.00
_cell.angle_beta   90.00
_cell.angle_gamma   90.00
#
_symmetry.space_group_name_H-M   'P 1'
#
loop_
_entity.id
_entity.type
_entity.pdbx_description
1 polymer ?
#
loop_
_entity_poly.entity_id
_entity_poly.type
_entity_poly.pdbx_seq_one_letter_code
_entity_poly.pdbx_strand_id
1 'polypeptide(L)'
;MAYIKTIGLEYFRLFKDKTVFDLAPITILTGTNSFGKSSLIKALQLIKSSIKETSGIYELNFSGGRHNLGWFGQVINSESENNELVVTVDFPFQYLTDKTLIDLTYSANSKESLTVNLKK
;
A
#
# COMPACT_ATOMS: atom_id res chain seq x y z
N MET A 1 -11.95 -5.41 17.48
CA MET A 1 -11.93 -5.33 16.00
C MET A 1 -10.52 -4.97 15.57
N ALA A 2 -9.90 -5.72 14.66
CA ALA A 2 -8.63 -5.34 14.07
C ALA A 2 -8.86 -4.29 12.96
N TYR A 3 -8.05 -3.24 12.91
CA TYR A 3 -8.08 -2.22 11.85
C TYR A 3 -6.66 -1.74 11.57
N ILE A 4 -6.41 -1.29 10.34
CA ILE A 4 -5.12 -0.72 9.93
C ILE A 4 -4.98 0.66 10.60
N LYS A 5 -3.89 0.89 11.32
CA LYS A 5 -3.61 2.19 11.96
C LYS A 5 -2.63 3.01 11.13
N THR A 6 -1.80 2.35 10.34
CA THR A 6 -0.83 3.02 9.50
C THR A 6 -0.77 2.39 8.13
N ILE A 7 -0.78 3.25 7.12
CA ILE A 7 -0.51 2.85 5.74
C ILE A 7 0.57 3.76 5.16
N GLY A 8 1.57 3.18 4.50
CA GLY A 8 2.53 3.91 3.70
C GLY A 8 2.49 3.47 2.25
N LEU A 9 2.82 4.39 1.35
CA LEU A 9 2.90 4.16 -0.09
C LEU A 9 4.21 4.73 -0.63
N GLU A 10 4.89 3.97 -1.47
CA GLU A 10 6.09 4.37 -2.22
C GLU A 10 5.99 3.79 -3.63
N TYR A 11 6.52 4.53 -4.61
CA TYR A 11 6.43 4.22 -6.04
C TYR A 11 4.99 3.99 -6.57
N PHE A 12 3.99 4.59 -5.92
CA PHE A 12 2.58 4.46 -6.30
C PHE A 12 2.00 5.80 -6.76
N ARG A 13 1.71 5.91 -8.06
CA ARG A 13 1.08 7.08 -8.70
C ARG A 13 1.81 8.38 -8.42
N LEU A 14 1.31 9.19 -7.48
CA LEU A 14 1.90 10.49 -7.11
C LEU A 14 2.89 10.35 -5.95
N PHE A 15 2.88 9.22 -5.24
CA PHE A 15 3.80 8.95 -4.15
C PHE A 15 5.06 8.31 -4.72
N LYS A 16 6.01 9.17 -5.13
CA LYS A 16 7.35 8.73 -5.54
C LYS A 16 8.10 8.21 -4.33
N ASP A 17 8.26 9.07 -3.33
CA ASP A 17 8.92 8.75 -2.07
C ASP A 17 7.93 8.17 -1.05
N LYS A 18 8.48 7.43 -0.09
CA LYS A 18 7.70 6.81 0.98
C LYS A 18 6.91 7.85 1.76
N THR A 19 5.60 7.79 1.65
CA THR A 19 4.67 8.66 2.37
C THR A 19 3.84 7.81 3.32
N VAL A 20 3.93 8.08 4.63
CA VAL A 20 3.24 7.32 5.68
C VAL A 20 2.09 8.13 6.26
N PHE A 21 0.93 7.48 6.40
CA PHE A 21 -0.30 8.03 6.93
C PHE A 21 -0.72 7.29 8.18
N ASP A 22 -0.95 8.04 9.26
CA ASP A 22 -1.61 7.53 10.45
C ASP A 22 -3.13 7.70 10.33
N LEU A 23 -3.84 6.61 10.51
CA LEU A 23 -5.29 6.51 10.37
C LEU A 23 -5.94 6.47 11.75
N ALA A 24 -6.81 7.43 12.00
CA ALA A 24 -7.78 7.36 13.09
C ALA A 24 -8.99 6.54 12.65
N PRO A 25 -9.82 6.02 13.60
CA PRO A 25 -11.05 5.29 13.28
C PRO A 25 -11.95 6.02 12.28
N ILE A 26 -11.95 7.36 12.34
CA ILE A 26 -12.51 8.23 11.30
C ILE A 26 -11.37 9.16 10.86
N THR A 27 -10.97 9.05 9.59
CA THR A 27 -9.92 9.88 8.99
C THR A 27 -10.53 10.75 7.89
N ILE A 28 -10.32 12.06 7.95
CA ILE A 28 -10.80 13.01 6.94
C ILE A 28 -9.63 13.40 6.03
N LEU A 29 -9.75 13.10 4.74
CA LEU A 29 -8.77 13.52 3.73
C LEU A 29 -9.19 14.85 3.10
N THR A 30 -8.46 15.91 3.41
CA THR A 30 -8.66 17.26 2.87
C THR A 30 -7.42 17.76 2.14
N GLY A 31 -7.55 18.82 1.35
CA GLY A 31 -6.47 19.42 0.56
C GLY A 31 -6.89 19.71 -0.89
N THR A 32 -6.00 20.29 -1.67
CA THR A 32 -6.24 20.63 -3.08
C THR A 32 -6.41 19.40 -3.96
N ASN A 33 -7.04 19.59 -5.13
CA ASN A 33 -7.18 18.51 -6.11
C ASN A 33 -5.79 18.03 -6.57
N SER A 34 -5.73 16.76 -6.95
CA SER A 34 -4.50 16.12 -7.47
C SER A 34 -3.34 15.99 -6.47
N PHE A 35 -3.56 16.21 -5.17
CA PHE A 35 -2.56 15.97 -4.10
C PHE A 35 -2.49 14.52 -3.60
N GLY A 36 -3.03 13.55 -4.36
CA GLY A 36 -2.93 12.13 -4.00
C GLY A 36 -4.03 11.59 -3.07
N LYS A 37 -5.02 12.39 -2.65
CA LYS A 37 -6.17 11.92 -1.84
C LYS A 37 -6.89 10.71 -2.47
N SER A 38 -7.25 10.81 -3.76
CA SER A 38 -7.88 9.70 -4.49
C SER A 38 -6.93 8.53 -4.71
N SER A 39 -5.62 8.78 -4.80
CA SER A 39 -4.61 7.73 -4.90
C SER A 39 -4.56 6.91 -3.61
N LEU A 40 -4.53 7.56 -2.44
CA LEU A 40 -4.58 6.87 -1.14
C LEU A 40 -5.85 6.02 -1.00
N ILE A 41 -7.02 6.58 -1.34
CA ILE A 41 -8.29 5.83 -1.31
C ILE A 41 -8.23 4.60 -2.23
N LYS A 42 -7.69 4.75 -3.45
CA LYS A 42 -7.59 3.65 -4.40
C LYS A 42 -6.59 2.59 -3.97
N ALA A 43 -5.49 2.97 -3.31
CA ALA A 43 -4.56 2.01 -2.72
C ALA A 43 -5.23 1.18 -1.62
N LEU A 44 -5.98 1.82 -0.72
CA LEU A 44 -6.76 1.13 0.32
C LEU A 44 -7.78 0.16 -0.30
N GLN A 45 -8.45 0.58 -1.38
CA GLN A 45 -9.40 -0.27 -2.11
C GLN A 45 -8.71 -1.47 -2.77
N LEU A 46 -7.53 -1.27 -3.39
CA LEU A 46 -6.73 -2.33 -4.00
C LEU A 46 -6.29 -3.36 -2.97
N ILE A 47 -5.73 -2.92 -1.84
CA ILE A 47 -5.29 -3.80 -0.76
C ILE A 47 -6.48 -4.61 -0.23
N LYS A 48 -7.62 -3.94 -0.01
CA LYS A 48 -8.84 -4.60 0.46
C LYS A 48 -9.36 -5.67 -0.51
N SER A 49 -9.41 -5.40 -1.81
CA SER A 49 -9.85 -6.41 -2.79
C SER A 49 -8.84 -7.54 -2.93
N SER A 50 -7.54 -7.21 -2.92
CA SER A 50 -6.46 -8.19 -3.01
C SER A 50 -6.50 -9.19 -1.87
N ILE A 51 -6.63 -8.72 -0.61
CA ILE A 51 -6.75 -9.60 0.56
C ILE A 51 -7.98 -10.49 0.48
N LYS A 52 -9.10 -9.94 -0.01
CA LYS A 52 -10.36 -10.68 -0.13
C LYS A 52 -10.28 -11.78 -1.20
N GLU A 53 -9.58 -11.53 -2.30
CA GLU A 53 -9.59 -12.40 -3.48
C GLU A 53 -8.42 -13.39 -3.51
N THR A 54 -7.27 -13.04 -2.93
CA THR A 54 -6.04 -13.87 -2.93
C THR A 54 -5.80 -14.61 -1.60
N SER A 55 -6.69 -14.44 -0.61
CA SER A 55 -6.56 -14.99 0.75
C SER A 55 -5.25 -14.59 1.46
N GLY A 56 -4.66 -13.45 1.10
CA GLY A 56 -3.41 -12.98 1.70
C GLY A 56 -2.96 -11.61 1.22
N ILE A 57 -1.75 -11.21 1.62
CA ILE A 57 -1.12 -9.93 1.24
C ILE A 57 -0.03 -10.11 0.17
N TYR A 58 0.14 -11.33 -0.34
CA TYR A 58 1.26 -11.70 -1.20
C TYR A 58 1.13 -11.19 -2.64
N GLU A 59 -0.10 -11.03 -3.11
CA GLU A 59 -0.40 -10.61 -4.47
C GLU A 59 -1.37 -9.42 -4.45
N LEU A 60 -1.17 -8.48 -5.37
CA LEU A 60 -2.11 -7.41 -5.64
C LEU A 60 -3.00 -7.78 -6.82
N ASN A 61 -4.30 -7.85 -6.57
CA ASN A 61 -5.28 -8.15 -7.60
C ASN A 61 -5.82 -6.85 -8.21
N PHE A 62 -5.44 -6.62 -9.46
CA PHE A 62 -5.83 -5.47 -10.28
C PHE A 62 -7.06 -5.72 -11.16
N SER A 63 -7.55 -6.95 -11.27
CA SER A 63 -8.71 -7.31 -12.09
C SER A 63 -10.03 -7.21 -11.32
N GLY A 64 -9.99 -7.28 -9.99
CA GLY A 64 -11.15 -7.21 -9.10
C GLY A 64 -11.41 -5.83 -8.46
N GLY A 65 -12.36 -5.78 -7.53
CA GLY A 65 -12.58 -4.60 -6.68
C GLY A 65 -13.15 -3.32 -7.34
N ARG A 66 -13.18 -2.23 -6.57
CA ARG A 66 -13.72 -0.89 -6.97
C ARG A 66 -12.63 0.19 -7.00
N HIS A 67 -11.40 -0.17 -7.33
CA HIS A 67 -10.27 0.77 -7.35
C HIS A 67 -10.09 1.47 -8.72
N ASN A 68 -10.53 0.85 -9.82
CA ASN A 68 -10.40 1.36 -11.20
C ASN A 68 -8.97 1.88 -11.46
N LEU A 69 -8.01 0.95 -11.36
CA LEU A 69 -6.56 1.23 -11.44
C LEU A 69 -5.94 0.73 -12.77
N GLY A 70 -6.66 -0.10 -13.52
CA GLY A 70 -6.12 -0.78 -14.70
C GLY A 70 -5.15 -1.88 -14.28
N TRP A 71 -3.95 -1.90 -14.85
CA TRP A 71 -2.93 -2.92 -14.58
C TRP A 71 -1.75 -2.37 -13.77
N PHE A 72 -0.87 -3.25 -13.27
CA PHE A 72 0.24 -2.89 -12.37
C PHE A 72 1.06 -1.69 -12.86
N GLY A 73 1.53 -1.69 -14.11
CA GLY A 73 2.35 -0.60 -14.65
C GLY A 73 1.63 0.75 -14.78
N GLN A 74 0.28 0.80 -14.73
CA GLN A 74 -0.45 2.07 -14.70
C GLN A 74 -0.48 2.72 -13.32
N VAL A 75 -0.11 1.98 -12.27
CA VAL A 75 -0.09 2.53 -10.90
C VAL A 75 1.31 2.84 -10.41
N ILE A 76 2.34 2.40 -11.10
CA ILE A 76 3.73 2.74 -10.78
C ILE A 76 3.94 4.24 -11.03
N ASN A 77 4.63 4.89 -10.10
CA ASN A 77 5.02 6.28 -10.27
C ASN A 77 5.95 6.41 -11.48
N SER A 78 5.67 7.35 -12.38
CA SER A 78 6.43 7.52 -13.63
C SER A 78 7.87 8.02 -13.42
N GLU A 79 8.20 8.51 -12.23
CA GLU A 79 9.54 8.97 -11.86
C GLU A 79 10.32 7.94 -11.04
N SER A 80 9.77 6.75 -10.79
CA SER A 80 10.50 5.69 -10.09
C SER A 80 11.46 4.99 -11.05
N GLU A 81 12.70 4.80 -10.62
CA GLU A 81 13.69 4.01 -11.35
C GLU A 81 13.41 2.50 -11.22
N ASN A 82 12.69 2.12 -10.15
CA ASN A 82 12.29 0.76 -9.85
C ASN A 82 10.84 0.53 -10.28
N ASN A 83 10.59 -0.63 -10.89
CA ASN A 83 9.26 -1.05 -11.33
C ASN A 83 8.52 -1.81 -10.21
N GLU A 84 8.50 -1.18 -9.03
CA GLU A 84 8.03 -1.75 -7.78
C GLU A 84 6.92 -0.88 -7.18
N LEU A 85 6.09 -1.48 -6.34
CA LEU A 85 5.12 -0.81 -5.49
C LEU A 85 5.39 -1.25 -4.06
N VAL A 86 5.59 -0.31 -3.15
CA VAL A 86 5.75 -0.63 -1.72
C VAL A 86 4.54 -0.17 -0.93
N VAL A 87 3.93 -1.09 -0.19
CA VAL A 87 2.90 -0.80 0.80
C VAL A 87 3.49 -1.02 2.18
N THR A 88 3.48 0.03 3.01
CA THR A 88 3.86 -0.08 4.42
C THR A 88 2.62 -0.26 5.28
N VAL A 89 2.66 -1.17 6.26
CA VAL A 89 1.60 -1.34 7.27
C VAL A 89 2.16 -1.44 8.67
N ASP A 90 1.39 -1.05 9.68
CA ASP A 90 1.74 -1.34 11.07
C ASP A 90 1.45 -2.80 11.41
N PHE A 91 2.38 -3.44 12.12
CA PHE A 91 2.18 -4.79 12.66
C PHE A 91 2.40 -4.79 14.17
N PRO A 92 1.35 -5.04 14.97
CA PRO A 92 1.46 -5.05 16.42
C PRO A 92 2.11 -6.36 16.88
N PHE A 93 3.41 -6.34 17.11
CA PHE A 93 4.09 -7.42 17.84
C PHE A 93 3.89 -7.21 19.34
N GLN A 94 3.27 -8.20 20.01
CA GLN A 94 2.96 -8.15 21.45
C GLN A 94 4.16 -7.89 22.36
N TYR A 95 5.38 -8.16 21.87
CA TYR A 95 6.64 -8.03 22.61
C TYR A 95 7.53 -6.87 22.15
N LEU A 96 7.11 -6.08 21.16
CA LEU A 96 7.83 -4.89 20.74
C LEU A 96 7.11 -3.65 21.30
N THR A 97 7.84 -2.84 22.06
CA THR A 97 7.34 -1.56 22.60
C THR A 97 7.20 -0.50 21.52
N ASP A 98 8.01 -0.60 20.47
CA ASP A 98 8.05 0.37 19.39
C ASP A 98 7.13 -0.05 18.23
N LYS A 99 6.54 0.96 17.57
CA LYS A 99 5.68 0.78 16.41
C LYS A 99 6.48 0.14 15.28
N THR A 100 6.23 -1.14 15.00
CA THR A 100 6.91 -1.87 13.95
C THR A 100 6.17 -1.70 12.62
N LEU A 101 6.90 -1.26 11.60
CA LEU A 101 6.38 -1.12 10.25
C LEU A 101 6.92 -2.23 9.36
N ILE A 102 6.03 -2.78 8.54
CA ILE A 102 6.36 -3.80 7.53
C ILE A 102 6.21 -3.18 6.16
N ASP A 103 7.28 -3.23 5.36
CA ASP A 103 7.24 -2.88 3.93
C ASP A 103 6.94 -4.15 3.11
N LEU A 104 5.83 -4.13 2.37
CA LEU A 104 5.41 -5.15 1.41
C LEU A 104 5.76 -4.64 0.01
N THR A 105 6.72 -5.29 -0.65
CA THR A 105 7.21 -4.89 -1.98
C THR A 105 6.62 -5.80 -3.05
N TYR A 106 6.05 -5.21 -4.10
CA TYR A 106 5.42 -5.90 -5.22
C TYR A 106 6.08 -5.49 -6.53
N SER A 107 6.30 -6.43 -7.45
CA SER A 107 6.88 -6.17 -8.78
C SER A 107 6.20 -7.04 -9.85
N ALA A 108 6.23 -6.59 -11.11
CA ALA A 108 5.57 -7.28 -12.22
C ALA A 108 6.32 -8.53 -12.73
N ASN A 109 7.62 -8.65 -12.43
CA ASN A 109 8.49 -9.71 -12.94
C ASN A 109 9.07 -10.55 -11.80
N SER A 110 8.88 -11.88 -11.91
CA SER A 110 9.55 -12.98 -11.20
C SER A 110 8.84 -13.56 -9.95
N LYS A 111 8.90 -14.90 -9.89
CA LYS A 111 8.55 -15.83 -8.79
C LYS A 111 8.19 -15.12 -7.49
N GLU A 112 6.95 -15.33 -7.03
CA GLU A 112 6.41 -15.04 -5.71
C GLU A 112 7.50 -14.80 -4.65
N SER A 113 7.97 -13.56 -4.53
CA SER A 113 8.96 -13.19 -3.52
C SER A 113 8.49 -11.92 -2.87
N LEU A 114 7.66 -12.11 -1.83
CA LEU A 114 7.38 -11.06 -0.87
C LEU A 114 8.66 -10.79 -0.08
N THR A 115 9.33 -9.67 -0.35
CA THR A 115 10.42 -9.21 0.51
C THR A 115 9.82 -8.43 1.66
N VAL A 116 9.76 -9.05 2.84
CA VAL A 116 9.33 -8.41 4.09
C VAL A 116 10.54 -7.72 4.70
N ASN A 117 10.62 -6.41 4.53
CA ASN A 117 11.64 -5.62 5.21
C ASN A 117 11.08 -5.11 6.53
N LEU A 118 11.63 -5.60 7.64
CA LEU A 118 11.33 -5.10 8.98
C LEU A 118 12.14 -3.83 9.22
N LYS A 119 11.46 -2.69 9.39
CA LYS A 119 12.09 -1.45 9.86
C LYS A 119 11.64 -1.21 11.30
N LYS A 120 12.63 -1.19 12.21
CA LYS A 120 12.47 -0.74 13.60
C LYS A 120 12.37 0.78 13.65
#